data_AF-A0A7V0ZIL7-F1
#
_entry.id   AF-A0A7V0ZIL7-F1
#
_cell.length_a   1.000
_cell.length_b   1.000
_cell.length_c   1.000
_cell.angle_alpha   90.00
_cell.angle_beta   90.00
_cell.angle_gamma   90.00
#
_symmetry.space_group_name_H-M   'P 1'
#
loop_
_entity.id
_entity.type
_entity.pdbx_description
1 polymer ?
#
loop_
_entity_poly.entity_id
_entity_poly.type
_entity_poly.pdbx_seq_one_letter_code
_entity_poly.pdbx_strand_id
1 'polypeptide(L)'
;MTAREKKVKQEDKSAASGYLKKASDNYDQMLTAFHASNWNAAATLAVQCAISSADAICVHEKGVRSISQNHLDVCTLVAQLPIKGADEKAKQIRKVIIRKNMVQYESRSARKSDVDDMVKVTTRVYQWIRETMGQ
;
A
#
# COMPACT_ATOMS: atom_id res chain seq x y z
N MET A 1 17.89 -11.46 -20.76
CA MET A 1 17.35 -10.83 -19.54
C MET A 1 16.78 -11.93 -18.67
N THR A 2 17.51 -12.37 -17.64
CA THR A 2 17.05 -13.39 -16.70
C THR A 2 15.83 -12.87 -15.95
N ALA A 3 14.71 -13.60 -15.99
CA ALA A 3 13.53 -13.27 -15.21
C ALA A 3 13.93 -13.19 -13.74
N ARG A 4 13.78 -12.00 -13.15
CA ARG A 4 14.07 -11.77 -11.72
C ARG A 4 13.14 -12.71 -10.94
N GLU A 5 13.71 -13.66 -10.20
CA GLU A 5 12.91 -14.53 -9.32
C GLU A 5 12.07 -13.66 -8.39
N LYS A 6 10.76 -13.83 -8.47
CA LYS A 6 9.83 -13.10 -7.60
C LYS A 6 9.98 -13.67 -6.20
N LYS A 7 10.57 -12.86 -5.30
CA LYS A 7 10.63 -13.16 -3.87
C LYS A 7 9.25 -13.02 -3.25
N VAL A 8 8.44 -14.07 -3.42
CA VAL A 8 7.09 -14.18 -2.85
C VAL A 8 7.06 -15.26 -1.78
N LYS A 9 6.17 -15.08 -0.82
CA LYS A 9 5.81 -16.11 0.16
C LYS A 9 4.36 -16.52 -0.08
N GLN A 10 4.10 -17.82 -0.02
CA GLN A 10 2.76 -18.39 0.01
C GLN A 10 2.13 -18.12 1.38
N GLU A 11 0.89 -17.66 1.38
CA GLU A 11 0.10 -17.36 2.57
C GLU A 11 -1.29 -17.99 2.41
N ASP A 12 -1.88 -18.40 3.52
CA ASP A 12 -3.28 -18.82 3.54
C ASP A 12 -4.17 -17.63 3.16
N LYS A 13 -5.17 -17.83 2.30
CA LYS A 13 -6.09 -16.76 1.88
C LYS A 13 -6.83 -16.12 3.06
N SER A 14 -7.08 -16.86 4.14
CA SER A 14 -7.65 -16.34 5.38
C SER A 14 -6.80 -15.24 6.02
N ALA A 15 -5.47 -15.26 5.80
CA ALA A 15 -4.56 -14.23 6.31
C ALA A 15 -4.79 -12.85 5.66
N ALA A 16 -5.48 -12.78 4.52
CA ALA A 16 -5.83 -11.52 3.85
C ALA A 16 -6.58 -10.57 4.79
N SER A 17 -7.46 -11.09 5.66
CA SER A 17 -8.21 -10.31 6.65
C SER A 17 -7.29 -9.59 7.65
N GLY A 18 -6.20 -10.24 8.07
CA GLY A 18 -5.21 -9.64 8.97
C GLY A 18 -4.43 -8.50 8.32
N TYR A 19 -4.10 -8.62 7.03
CA TYR A 19 -3.48 -7.53 6.27
C TYR A 19 -4.45 -6.38 6.03
N LEU A 20 -5.71 -6.69 5.72
CA LEU A 20 -6.74 -5.66 5.55
C LEU A 20 -7.01 -4.91 6.86
N LYS A 21 -7.02 -5.60 8.01
CA LYS A 21 -7.13 -4.96 9.31
C LYS A 21 -5.99 -3.97 9.55
N LYS A 22 -4.74 -4.36 9.25
CA LYS A 22 -3.59 -3.44 9.31
C LYS A 22 -3.75 -2.25 8.35
N ALA A 23 -4.26 -2.48 7.15
CA ALA A 23 -4.54 -1.39 6.22
C ALA A 23 -5.57 -0.42 6.80
N SER A 24 -6.65 -0.94 7.41
CA SER A 24 -7.67 -0.15 8.08
C SER A 24 -7.11 0.69 9.22
N ASP A 25 -6.33 0.09 10.11
CA ASP A 25 -5.75 0.81 11.25
C ASP A 25 -4.81 1.93 10.79
N ASN A 26 -4.02 1.67 9.76
CA ASN A 26 -3.16 2.69 9.17
C ASN A 26 -3.97 3.78 8.44
N TYR A 27 -5.08 3.41 7.79
CA TYR A 27 -5.96 4.36 7.10
C TYR A 27 -6.62 5.33 8.09
N ASP A 28 -7.21 4.82 9.17
CA ASP A 28 -7.89 5.64 10.17
C ASP A 28 -6.90 6.60 10.86
N GLN A 29 -5.71 6.10 11.20
CA GLN A 29 -4.66 6.91 11.81
C GLN A 29 -4.02 7.87 10.83
N MET A 30 -3.90 7.53 9.54
CA MET A 30 -3.43 8.44 8.49
C MET A 30 -4.35 9.66 8.42
N LEU A 31 -5.67 9.46 8.39
CA LEU A 31 -6.63 10.56 8.36
C LEU A 31 -6.57 11.41 9.63
N THR A 32 -6.52 10.77 10.80
CA THR A 32 -6.38 11.46 12.09
C THR A 32 -5.12 12.34 12.11
N ALA A 33 -3.97 11.80 11.72
CA ALA A 33 -2.73 12.54 11.64
C ALA A 33 -2.79 13.68 10.61
N PHE A 34 -3.44 13.45 9.47
CA PHE A 34 -3.61 14.46 8.42
C PHE A 34 -4.45 15.65 8.91
N HIS A 35 -5.58 15.38 9.59
CA HIS A 35 -6.42 16.43 10.17
C HIS A 35 -5.72 17.20 11.29
N ALA A 36 -4.86 16.53 12.06
CA ALA A 36 -4.01 17.15 13.07
C ALA A 36 -2.79 17.91 12.48
N SER A 37 -2.67 18.01 11.16
CA SER A 37 -1.49 18.59 10.47
C SER A 37 -0.16 17.92 10.82
N ASN A 38 -0.20 16.68 11.31
CA ASN A 38 0.99 15.87 11.58
C ASN A 38 1.43 15.17 10.28
N TRP A 39 2.07 15.95 9.40
CA TRP A 39 2.41 15.54 8.04
C TRP A 39 3.33 14.31 7.98
N ASN A 40 4.33 14.24 8.86
CA ASN A 40 5.27 13.10 8.89
C ASN A 40 4.55 11.80 9.28
N ALA A 41 3.68 11.85 10.29
CA ALA A 41 2.88 10.69 10.69
C ALA A 41 1.90 10.28 9.60
N ALA A 42 1.14 11.24 9.05
CA ALA A 42 0.18 10.97 7.97
C ALA A 42 0.86 10.34 6.75
N ALA A 43 2.01 10.85 6.33
CA ALA A 43 2.74 10.32 5.18
C ALA A 43 3.33 8.92 5.45
N THR A 44 3.82 8.67 6.66
CA THR A 44 4.29 7.34 7.09
C THR A 44 3.14 6.32 7.07
N LEU A 45 2.01 6.69 7.65
CA LEU A 45 0.82 5.83 7.72
C LEU A 45 0.22 5.59 6.33
N ALA A 46 0.28 6.58 5.43
CA ALA A 46 -0.13 6.41 4.04
C ALA A 46 0.69 5.32 3.31
N VAL A 47 2.01 5.27 3.54
CA VAL A 47 2.87 4.21 2.98
C VAL A 47 2.52 2.85 3.56
N GLN A 48 2.34 2.75 4.88
CA GLN A 48 1.99 1.49 5.55
C GLN A 48 0.61 0.96 5.15
N CYS A 49 -0.36 1.87 4.99
CA CYS A 49 -1.68 1.56 4.48
C CYS A 49 -1.59 1.01 3.05
N ALA A 50 -0.85 1.67 2.16
CA ALA A 50 -0.69 1.22 0.77
C ALA A 50 -0.04 -0.16 0.66
N ILE A 51 1.02 -0.42 1.44
CA ILE A 51 1.69 -1.74 1.47
C ILE A 51 0.76 -2.81 2.03
N SER A 52 0.12 -2.55 3.18
CA SER A 52 -0.77 -3.52 3.82
C SER A 52 -1.99 -3.84 2.94
N SER A 53 -2.51 -2.84 2.23
CA SER A 53 -3.62 -3.06 1.28
C SER A 53 -3.16 -3.92 0.09
N ALA A 54 -1.97 -3.64 -0.46
CA ALA A 54 -1.41 -4.44 -1.53
C ALA A 54 -1.20 -5.91 -1.13
N ASP A 55 -0.67 -6.15 0.07
CA ASP A 55 -0.54 -7.51 0.61
C ASP A 55 -1.91 -8.16 0.81
N ALA A 56 -2.90 -7.45 1.33
CA ALA A 56 -4.25 -7.98 1.54
C ALA A 56 -4.88 -8.49 0.24
N ILE A 57 -4.86 -7.67 -0.83
CA ILE A 57 -5.48 -8.07 -2.11
C ILE A 57 -4.67 -9.17 -2.81
N CYS A 58 -3.35 -9.16 -2.72
CA CYS A 58 -2.53 -10.23 -3.30
C CYS A 58 -2.75 -11.59 -2.59
N VAL A 59 -2.87 -11.59 -1.26
CA VAL A 59 -3.18 -12.79 -0.48
C VAL A 59 -4.61 -13.26 -0.75
N HIS A 60 -5.59 -12.34 -0.82
CA HIS A 60 -6.99 -12.68 -1.10
C HIS A 60 -7.14 -13.39 -2.46
N GLU A 61 -6.57 -12.80 -3.51
CA GLU A 61 -6.72 -13.31 -4.88
C GLU A 61 -5.87 -14.53 -5.14
N LYS A 62 -4.59 -14.48 -4.76
CA LYS A 62 -3.57 -15.45 -5.20
C LYS A 62 -2.89 -16.22 -4.07
N GLY A 63 -3.17 -15.93 -2.81
CA GLY A 63 -2.50 -16.57 -1.67
C GLY A 63 -1.02 -16.26 -1.60
N VAL A 64 -0.59 -15.09 -2.10
CA VAL A 64 0.83 -14.69 -2.11
C VAL A 64 1.02 -13.28 -1.61
N ARG A 65 2.18 -13.03 -1.02
CA ARG A 65 2.67 -11.68 -0.74
C ARG A 65 4.13 -11.51 -1.11
N SER A 66 4.57 -10.27 -1.23
CA SER A 66 5.99 -9.97 -1.43
C SER A 66 6.77 -10.20 -0.13
N ILE A 67 7.95 -10.80 -0.24
CA ILE A 67 9.00 -10.82 0.79
C ILE A 67 10.27 -10.13 0.30
N SER A 68 10.18 -9.39 -0.80
CA SER A 68 11.30 -8.62 -1.33
C SER A 68 11.64 -7.45 -0.40
N GLN A 69 12.95 -7.18 -0.28
CA GLN A 69 13.45 -5.96 0.33
C GLN A 69 13.06 -4.71 -0.48
N ASN A 70 12.80 -4.89 -1.78
CA ASN A 70 12.24 -3.82 -2.60
C ASN A 70 10.71 -3.84 -2.50
N HIS A 71 10.17 -2.91 -1.72
CA HIS A 71 8.73 -2.75 -1.55
C HIS A 71 7.98 -2.47 -2.86
N LEU A 72 8.65 -2.02 -3.93
CA LEU A 72 8.02 -1.84 -5.23
C LEU A 72 7.63 -3.17 -5.91
N ASP A 73 8.23 -4.28 -5.52
CA ASP A 73 7.91 -5.59 -6.10
C ASP A 73 6.46 -6.01 -5.77
N VAL A 74 5.86 -5.48 -4.69
CA VAL A 74 4.43 -5.67 -4.40
C VAL A 74 3.53 -5.06 -5.48
N CYS A 75 3.96 -3.96 -6.11
CA CYS A 75 3.19 -3.31 -7.18
C CYS A 75 3.11 -4.22 -8.41
N THR A 76 4.18 -4.96 -8.71
CA THR A 76 4.17 -5.95 -9.78
C THR A 76 3.22 -7.11 -9.49
N LEU A 77 3.08 -7.52 -8.23
CA LEU A 77 2.10 -8.55 -7.85
C LEU A 77 0.67 -8.06 -8.04
N VAL A 78 0.38 -6.83 -7.57
CA VAL A 78 -0.94 -6.20 -7.73
C VAL A 78 -1.30 -6.05 -9.21
N ALA A 79 -0.39 -5.55 -10.05
CA ALA A 79 -0.64 -5.35 -11.48
C ALA A 79 -0.98 -6.65 -12.24
N GLN A 80 -0.59 -7.80 -11.69
CA GLN A 80 -0.83 -9.11 -12.28
C GLN A 80 -2.09 -9.81 -11.76
N LEU A 81 -2.84 -9.18 -10.85
CA LEU A 81 -4.10 -9.75 -10.36
C LEU A 81 -5.14 -9.73 -11.49
N PRO A 82 -5.97 -10.79 -11.61
CA PRO A 82 -7.02 -10.86 -12.61
C PRO A 82 -8.24 -10.01 -12.23
N ILE A 83 -8.01 -8.80 -11.69
CA ILE A 83 -9.04 -7.86 -11.25
C ILE A 83 -9.03 -6.63 -12.17
N LYS A 84 -10.22 -6.18 -12.56
CA LYS A 84 -10.37 -4.93 -13.32
C LYS A 84 -9.79 -3.74 -12.56
N GLY A 85 -8.88 -2.99 -13.18
CA GLY A 85 -8.25 -1.81 -12.60
C GLY A 85 -6.99 -2.08 -11.77
N ALA A 86 -6.56 -3.33 -11.63
CA ALA A 86 -5.39 -3.68 -10.81
C ALA A 86 -4.09 -3.01 -11.28
N ASP A 87 -3.87 -2.86 -12.59
CA ASP A 87 -2.70 -2.15 -13.14
C ASP A 87 -2.67 -0.66 -12.76
N GLU A 88 -3.83 0.02 -12.83
CA GLU A 88 -3.94 1.42 -12.41
C GLU A 88 -3.66 1.55 -10.91
N LYS A 89 -4.20 0.64 -10.11
CA LYS A 89 -4.02 0.63 -8.65
C LYS A 89 -2.59 0.33 -8.26
N ALA A 90 -1.91 -0.57 -8.99
CA ALA A 90 -0.48 -0.79 -8.82
C ALA A 90 0.34 0.48 -9.07
N LYS A 91 0.00 1.29 -10.08
CA LYS A 91 0.65 2.59 -10.35
C LYS A 91 0.40 3.59 -9.21
N GLN A 92 -0.82 3.62 -8.67
CA GLN A 92 -1.18 4.46 -7.52
C GLN A 92 -0.42 4.05 -6.25
N ILE A 93 -0.36 2.75 -5.94
CA ILE A 93 0.43 2.20 -4.83
C ILE A 93 1.91 2.57 -4.99
N ARG A 94 2.46 2.38 -6.21
CA ARG A 94 3.84 2.75 -6.52
C ARG A 94 4.11 4.22 -6.23
N LYS A 95 3.22 5.13 -6.63
CA LYS A 95 3.34 6.58 -6.40
C LYS A 95 3.50 6.93 -4.91
N VAL A 96 2.84 6.18 -4.03
CA VAL A 96 2.96 6.35 -2.57
C VAL A 96 4.25 5.72 -2.03
N ILE A 97 4.55 4.46 -2.40
CA ILE A 97 5.71 3.73 -1.85
C ILE A 97 7.04 4.39 -2.23
N ILE A 98 7.18 5.00 -3.41
CA ILE A 98 8.42 5.71 -3.78
C ILE A 98 8.73 6.89 -2.85
N ARG A 99 7.76 7.39 -2.09
CA ARG A 99 7.94 8.46 -1.10
C ARG A 99 8.38 7.93 0.27
N LYS A 100 8.51 6.62 0.47
CA LYS A 100 8.96 5.99 1.73
C LYS A 100 10.27 6.59 2.24
N ASN A 101 11.25 6.77 1.36
CA ASN A 101 12.57 7.28 1.78
C ASN A 101 12.48 8.71 2.33
N MET A 102 11.66 9.55 1.69
CA MET A 102 11.41 10.92 2.15
C MET A 102 10.82 10.96 3.55
N VAL A 103 9.90 10.06 3.88
CA VAL A 103 9.20 10.09 5.18
C VAL A 103 9.94 9.34 6.29
N GLN A 104 10.87 8.43 5.95
CA GLN A 104 11.56 7.60 6.94
C GLN A 104 13.04 7.94 7.17
N TYR A 105 13.75 8.42 6.15
CA TYR A 105 15.21 8.53 6.22
C TYR A 105 15.73 9.94 5.96
N GLU A 106 14.99 10.75 5.19
CA GLU A 106 15.37 12.14 4.98
C GLU A 106 15.13 12.96 6.27
N SER A 107 16.03 13.88 6.58
CA SER A 107 15.92 14.75 7.76
C SER A 107 14.87 15.85 7.61
N ARG A 108 14.45 16.15 6.38
CA ARG A 108 13.42 17.16 6.12
C ARG A 108 12.04 16.60 6.45
N SER A 109 11.17 17.47 6.97
CA SER A 109 9.76 17.12 7.16
C SER A 109 8.99 17.06 5.85
N ALA A 110 7.99 16.18 5.80
CA ALA A 110 7.05 16.09 4.70
C ALA A 110 6.23 17.40 4.59
N ARG A 111 6.09 17.91 3.36
CA ARG A 111 5.30 19.12 3.10
C ARG A 111 3.83 18.77 2.96
N LYS A 112 2.96 19.67 3.41
CA LYS A 112 1.50 19.49 3.30
C LYS A 112 1.05 19.09 1.89
N SER A 113 1.61 19.70 0.83
CA SER A 113 1.27 19.38 -0.56
C SER A 113 1.61 17.95 -0.96
N ASP A 114 2.74 17.42 -0.47
CA ASP A 114 3.15 16.04 -0.73
C ASP A 114 2.23 15.07 0.02
N VAL A 115 1.90 15.40 1.27
CA VAL A 115 1.03 14.56 2.11
C VAL A 115 -0.40 14.55 1.62
N ASP A 116 -0.94 15.68 1.16
CA ASP A 116 -2.29 15.75 0.56
C ASP A 116 -2.45 14.78 -0.61
N ASP A 117 -1.48 14.78 -1.53
CA ASP A 117 -1.46 13.86 -2.66
C ASP A 117 -1.33 12.40 -2.21
N MET A 118 -0.46 12.12 -1.23
CA MET A 118 -0.30 10.76 -0.68
C MET A 118 -1.61 10.27 -0.03
N VAL A 119 -2.24 11.05 0.84
CA VAL A 119 -3.49 10.71 1.53
C VAL A 119 -4.61 10.47 0.53
N LYS A 120 -4.76 11.34 -0.46
CA LYS A 120 -5.77 11.21 -1.51
C LYS A 120 -5.59 9.93 -2.35
N VAL A 121 -4.36 9.64 -2.76
CA VAL A 121 -4.05 8.43 -3.54
C VAL A 121 -4.25 7.17 -2.71
N THR A 122 -3.72 7.14 -1.48
CA THR A 122 -3.87 5.99 -0.58
C THR A 122 -5.34 5.71 -0.25
N THR A 123 -6.15 6.75 -0.04
CA THR A 123 -7.60 6.60 0.22
C THR A 123 -8.30 5.88 -0.93
N ARG A 124 -8.05 6.30 -2.18
CA ARG A 124 -8.63 5.67 -3.39
C ARG A 124 -8.14 4.24 -3.63
N VAL A 125 -6.96 3.90 -3.14
CA VAL A 125 -6.42 2.53 -3.20
C VAL A 125 -7.12 1.67 -2.15
N TYR A 126 -7.14 2.12 -0.90
CA TYR A 126 -7.74 1.38 0.21
C TYR A 126 -9.24 1.11 -0.02
N GLN A 127 -10.00 2.12 -0.44
CA GLN A 127 -11.43 1.99 -0.75
C GLN A 127 -11.68 0.97 -1.86
N TRP A 128 -10.93 1.07 -2.97
CA TRP A 128 -11.05 0.11 -4.07
C TRP A 128 -10.72 -1.32 -3.64
N ILE A 129 -9.71 -1.51 -2.78
CA ILE A 129 -9.35 -2.84 -2.28
C ILE A 129 -10.44 -3.40 -1.38
N ARG A 130 -11.01 -2.59 -0.49
CA ARG A 130 -12.15 -3.01 0.35
C ARG A 130 -13.35 -3.44 -0.48
N GLU A 131 -13.74 -2.61 -1.44
CA GLU A 131 -14.85 -2.90 -2.36
C GLU A 131 -14.59 -4.21 -3.12
N THR A 132 -13.37 -4.40 -3.62
CA THR A 132 -12.97 -5.61 -4.35
C THR A 132 -13.03 -6.87 -3.47
N MET A 133 -12.66 -6.75 -2.19
CA MET A 133 -12.68 -7.84 -1.22
C MET A 133 -14.06 -8.05 -0.55
N GLY A 134 -15.08 -7.26 -0.92
CA GLY A 134 -16.43 -7.33 -0.37
C GLY A 134 -16.54 -6.87 1.10
N GLN A 135 -15.81 -5.82 1.48
CA GLN A 135 -15.67 -5.31 2.87
C GLN A 135 -16.10 -3.84 3.02
#